data_AF-A0A960B3W6-F1
#
_entry.id   AF-A0A960B3W6-F1
#
_cell.length_a   1.000
_cell.length_b   1.000
_cell.length_c   1.000
_cell.angle_alpha   90.00
_cell.angle_beta   90.00
_cell.angle_gamma   90.00
#
_symmetry.space_group_name_H-M   'P 1'
#
loop_
_entity.id
_entity.type
_entity.pdbx_description
1 polymer ?
#
loop_
_entity_poly.entity_id
_entity_poly.type
_entity_poly.pdbx_seq_one_letter_code
_entity_poly.pdbx_strand_id
1 'polypeptide(L)'
;MPFDARHSVDKGLHHLAGRLDPIIGAKLAPNLGGLPWPTVLTEIDKMRGKPPKTYIATDLQSQLKAITERLGNLGFPFDDHTRLVSALGSELRIVRNRWAHHDELTTLDAWRTHDFAVRLLDHFKDSDGVAEASTLRDEAFTALAEEKGIAAHVTSTIAEPTITQTLTPTPSPSPTAAADVVRPAAVVLTRTDAATPTIGSGRFEFEPWTVVPVGDVTVLDDLPKKAAKEKVRAVATEIAEFEGPIHIARLAQLTAASFGVQRLWPAREKKLVYQIRQTGLLVDDDKFVWPSDLDPTSWGEFRPSDSTVDRPFTEISPVEIANAMRVLTNSNPTISAAELDAAALQTFGRKRKTKQFAAHLDRARSLL
;
A
#
# COMPACT_ATOMS: atom_id res chain seq x y z
N MET A 1 -25.16 28.36 -4.27
CA MET A 1 -24.80 27.38 -5.32
C MET A 1 -24.61 26.04 -4.63
N PRO A 2 -24.98 24.90 -5.24
CA PRO A 2 -24.69 23.60 -4.65
C PRO A 2 -23.18 23.43 -4.45
N PHE A 3 -22.78 22.79 -3.35
CA PHE A 3 -21.37 22.51 -3.07
C PHE A 3 -20.78 21.59 -4.16
N ASP A 4 -19.67 22.02 -4.76
CA ASP A 4 -18.95 21.22 -5.76
C ASP A 4 -17.85 20.40 -5.07
N ALA A 5 -18.15 19.13 -4.80
CA ALA A 5 -17.24 18.23 -4.12
C ALA A 5 -15.95 17.97 -4.90
N ARG A 6 -16.00 17.90 -6.23
CA ARG A 6 -14.81 17.66 -7.05
C ARG A 6 -13.89 18.87 -7.02
N HIS A 7 -14.44 20.08 -7.16
CA HIS A 7 -13.68 21.31 -7.02
C HIS A 7 -13.10 21.48 -5.61
N SER A 8 -13.85 21.11 -4.58
CA SER A 8 -13.35 21.14 -3.20
C SER A 8 -12.17 20.18 -3.01
N VAL A 9 -12.27 18.93 -3.48
CA VAL A 9 -11.15 17.97 -3.46
C VAL A 9 -9.95 18.50 -4.24
N ASP A 10 -10.17 19.07 -5.42
CA ASP A 10 -9.11 19.66 -6.25
C ASP A 10 -8.30 20.73 -5.47
N LYS A 11 -8.98 21.66 -4.80
CA LYS A 11 -8.32 22.66 -3.93
C LYS A 11 -7.50 22.00 -2.82
N GLY A 12 -8.07 21.00 -2.14
CA GLY A 12 -7.39 20.31 -1.04
C GLY A 12 -6.13 19.56 -1.49
N LEU A 13 -6.20 18.88 -2.63
CA LEU A 13 -5.06 18.17 -3.22
C LEU A 13 -3.96 19.16 -3.67
N HIS A 14 -4.34 20.28 -4.30
CA HIS A 14 -3.36 21.31 -4.69
C HIS A 14 -2.70 21.97 -3.47
N HIS A 15 -3.48 22.30 -2.43
CA HIS A 15 -2.96 22.83 -1.18
C HIS A 15 -1.94 21.87 -0.55
N LEU A 16 -2.33 20.60 -0.39
CA LEU A 16 -1.45 19.57 0.14
C LEU A 16 -0.16 19.44 -0.69
N ALA A 17 -0.26 19.50 -2.02
CA ALA A 17 0.89 19.41 -2.90
C ALA A 17 1.90 20.55 -2.67
N GLY A 18 1.41 21.77 -2.42
CA GLY A 18 2.26 22.93 -2.11
C GLY A 18 2.97 22.83 -0.77
N ARG A 19 2.38 22.12 0.22
CA ARG A 19 2.97 21.96 1.55
C ARG A 19 3.95 20.78 1.65
N LEU A 20 3.68 19.68 0.96
CA LEU A 20 4.48 18.45 1.13
C LEU A 20 5.89 18.54 0.54
N ASP A 21 6.11 19.26 -0.56
CA ASP A 21 7.44 19.38 -1.17
C ASP A 21 8.52 19.89 -0.19
N PRO A 22 8.36 21.07 0.45
CA PRO A 22 9.36 21.55 1.40
C PRO A 22 9.52 20.64 2.63
N ILE A 23 8.46 19.98 3.08
CA ILE A 23 8.49 19.02 4.20
C ILE A 23 9.36 17.80 3.84
N ILE A 24 9.11 17.20 2.67
CA ILE A 24 9.85 16.03 2.18
C ILE A 24 11.31 16.40 1.94
N GLY A 25 11.55 17.54 1.28
CA GLY A 25 12.88 18.05 1.01
C GLY A 25 13.71 18.24 2.29
N ALA A 26 13.16 18.91 3.29
CA ALA A 26 13.84 19.15 4.57
C ALA A 26 14.16 17.85 5.31
N LYS A 27 13.24 16.87 5.28
CA LYS A 27 13.41 15.59 5.97
C LYS A 27 14.49 14.71 5.34
N LEU A 28 14.56 14.69 4.01
CA LEU A 28 15.48 13.81 3.28
C LEU A 28 16.85 14.46 3.02
N ALA A 29 16.95 15.79 2.96
CA ALA A 29 18.18 16.51 2.65
C ALA A 29 19.46 15.99 3.34
N PRO A 30 19.46 15.63 4.64
CA PRO A 30 20.65 15.10 5.32
C PRO A 30 21.22 13.82 4.70
N ASN A 31 20.39 13.03 4.00
CA ASN A 31 20.75 11.75 3.41
C ASN A 31 21.06 11.82 1.91
N LEU A 32 20.78 12.94 1.24
CA LEU A 32 20.84 13.04 -0.22
C LEU A 32 22.12 13.66 -0.77
N GLY A 33 22.98 14.24 0.07
CA GLY A 33 24.23 14.86 -0.37
C GLY A 33 24.04 15.97 -1.42
N GLY A 34 22.92 16.69 -1.37
CA GLY A 34 22.58 17.76 -2.32
C GLY A 34 21.76 17.33 -3.54
N LEU A 35 21.43 16.04 -3.69
CA LEU A 35 20.51 15.58 -4.72
C LEU A 35 19.06 15.96 -4.40
N PRO A 36 18.21 16.21 -5.42
CA PRO A 36 16.81 16.48 -5.20
C PRO A 36 16.09 15.21 -4.72
N TRP A 37 15.15 15.35 -3.80
CA TRP A 37 14.48 14.19 -3.19
C TRP A 37 13.76 13.23 -4.16
N PRO A 38 13.22 13.66 -5.32
CA PRO A 38 12.60 12.72 -6.28
C PRO A 38 13.57 11.69 -6.87
N THR A 39 14.89 11.93 -6.78
CA THR A 39 15.90 10.93 -7.15
C THR A 39 15.75 9.65 -6.31
N VAL A 40 15.32 9.74 -5.06
CA VAL A 40 15.07 8.56 -4.20
C VAL A 40 14.03 7.62 -4.84
N LEU A 41 12.93 8.15 -5.35
CA LEU A 41 11.88 7.34 -5.99
C LEU A 41 12.37 6.68 -7.28
N THR A 42 13.21 7.39 -8.03
CA THR A 42 13.82 6.88 -9.27
C THR A 42 14.72 5.67 -8.96
N GLU A 43 15.55 5.77 -7.92
CA GLU A 43 16.41 4.67 -7.49
C GLU A 43 15.61 3.49 -6.91
N ILE A 44 14.52 3.76 -6.17
CA ILE A 44 13.63 2.71 -5.65
C ILE A 44 12.98 1.92 -6.80
N ASP A 45 12.44 2.60 -7.81
CA ASP A 45 11.81 1.95 -8.95
C ASP A 45 12.82 1.07 -9.71
N LYS A 46 14.03 1.58 -9.93
CA LYS A 46 15.13 0.80 -10.52
C LYS A 46 15.42 -0.45 -9.71
N MET A 47 15.48 -0.35 -8.38
CA MET A 47 15.68 -1.51 -7.51
C MET A 47 14.52 -2.51 -7.52
N ARG A 48 13.29 -2.05 -7.75
CA ARG A 48 12.09 -2.89 -7.88
C ARG A 48 11.92 -3.49 -9.29
N GLY A 49 12.86 -3.22 -10.20
CA GLY A 49 12.80 -3.69 -11.59
C GLY A 49 11.71 -3.01 -12.41
N LYS A 50 11.31 -1.80 -12.01
CA LYS A 50 10.36 -0.95 -12.74
C LYS A 50 11.08 -0.18 -13.86
N PRO A 51 10.39 0.16 -14.96
CA PRO A 51 10.98 0.99 -16.01
C PRO A 51 11.35 2.38 -15.46
N PRO A 52 12.38 3.04 -16.02
CA PRO A 52 12.78 4.37 -15.57
C PRO A 52 11.62 5.35 -15.66
N LYS A 53 11.34 6.05 -14.55
CA LYS A 53 10.31 7.07 -14.45
C LYS A 53 10.91 8.35 -13.90
N THR A 54 10.48 9.49 -14.46
CA THR A 54 10.84 10.81 -13.93
C THR A 54 9.79 11.25 -12.92
N TYR A 55 10.25 11.67 -11.75
CA TYR A 55 9.41 12.18 -10.67
C TYR A 55 9.60 13.69 -10.51
N ILE A 56 8.50 14.39 -10.23
CA ILE A 56 8.48 15.85 -10.07
C ILE A 56 8.15 16.17 -8.60
N ALA A 57 8.91 17.06 -7.99
CA ALA A 57 8.79 17.38 -6.57
C ALA A 57 7.43 17.99 -6.18
N THR A 58 6.78 18.68 -7.12
CA THR A 58 5.47 19.32 -6.96
C THR A 58 4.29 18.42 -7.32
N ASP A 59 4.52 17.19 -7.80
CA ASP A 59 3.45 16.25 -8.11
C ASP A 59 3.01 15.50 -6.85
N LEU A 60 1.73 15.62 -6.50
CA LEU A 60 1.18 15.00 -5.29
C LEU A 60 1.32 13.48 -5.29
N GLN A 61 1.23 12.81 -6.44
CA GLN A 61 1.41 11.35 -6.48
C GLN A 61 2.84 10.96 -6.10
N SER A 62 3.83 11.71 -6.57
CA SER A 62 5.24 11.55 -6.20
C SER A 62 5.44 11.80 -4.70
N GLN A 63 4.86 12.87 -4.16
CA GLN A 63 4.97 13.22 -2.74
C GLN A 63 4.33 12.17 -1.83
N LEU A 64 3.10 11.73 -2.15
CA LEU A 64 2.40 10.69 -1.40
C LEU A 64 3.19 9.38 -1.44
N LYS A 65 3.75 9.01 -2.60
CA LYS A 65 4.65 7.86 -2.72
C LYS A 65 5.85 7.94 -1.79
N ALA A 66 6.49 9.11 -1.70
CA ALA A 66 7.67 9.31 -0.85
C ALA A 66 7.36 9.17 0.65
N ILE A 67 6.18 9.60 1.11
CA ILE A 67 5.83 9.56 2.53
C ILE A 67 5.20 8.23 2.99
N THR A 68 4.60 7.47 2.07
CA THR A 68 3.91 6.20 2.42
C THR A 68 4.77 4.95 2.24
N GLU A 69 5.78 4.99 1.36
CA GLU A 69 6.55 3.80 1.00
C GLU A 69 7.89 3.72 1.73
N ARG A 70 8.43 2.50 1.81
CA ARG A 70 9.77 2.26 2.34
C ARG A 70 10.82 2.81 1.37
N LEU A 71 11.67 3.71 1.85
CA LEU A 71 12.72 4.36 1.06
C LEU A 71 14.06 3.60 1.15
N GLY A 72 14.06 2.34 0.73
CA GLY A 72 15.22 1.45 0.81
C GLY A 72 15.78 1.38 2.23
N ASN A 73 17.09 1.61 2.41
CA ASN A 73 17.72 1.60 3.73
C ASN A 73 17.29 2.74 4.66
N LEU A 74 16.63 3.79 4.16
CA LEU A 74 16.08 4.87 5.00
C LEU A 74 14.81 4.43 5.75
N GLY A 75 14.26 3.25 5.43
CA GLY A 75 13.05 2.74 6.06
C GLY A 75 11.84 3.63 5.76
N PHE A 76 11.08 3.99 6.79
CA PHE A 76 9.92 4.88 6.69
C PHE A 76 10.22 6.21 7.40
N PRO A 77 10.94 7.14 6.76
CA PRO A 77 11.43 8.34 7.45
C PRO A 77 10.31 9.29 7.89
N PHE A 78 9.13 9.18 7.27
CA PHE A 78 7.96 10.01 7.54
C PHE A 78 6.96 9.36 8.49
N ASP A 79 7.20 8.13 8.91
CA ASP A 79 6.25 7.40 9.73
C ASP A 79 6.87 6.98 11.05
N ASP A 80 6.01 6.70 12.01
CA ASP A 80 6.41 6.13 13.30
C ASP A 80 5.86 4.71 13.46
N HIS A 81 5.99 4.16 14.67
CA HIS A 81 5.49 2.83 15.00
C HIS A 81 3.95 2.70 14.87
N THR A 82 3.22 3.82 14.84
CA THR A 82 1.76 3.84 14.68
C THR A 82 1.31 3.77 13.22
N ARG A 83 2.22 3.95 12.26
CA ARG A 83 1.95 3.89 10.82
C ARG A 83 0.90 4.91 10.35
N LEU A 84 0.77 6.02 11.08
CA LEU A 84 -0.25 7.04 10.84
C LEU A 84 -0.11 7.66 9.45
N VAL A 85 1.12 8.03 9.05
CA VAL A 85 1.36 8.68 7.77
C VAL A 85 1.05 7.76 6.60
N SER A 86 1.43 6.48 6.70
CA SER A 86 1.06 5.48 5.71
C SER A 86 -0.45 5.32 5.61
N ALA A 87 -1.17 5.25 6.74
CA ALA A 87 -2.63 5.10 6.73
C ALA A 87 -3.34 6.31 6.09
N LEU A 88 -2.99 7.53 6.50
CA LEU A 88 -3.57 8.76 5.94
C LEU A 88 -3.18 8.95 4.46
N GLY A 89 -1.93 8.68 4.13
CA GLY A 89 -1.42 8.79 2.77
C GLY A 89 -2.07 7.81 1.80
N SER A 90 -2.35 6.57 2.21
CA SER A 90 -3.08 5.61 1.39
C SER A 90 -4.49 6.08 1.03
N GLU A 91 -5.22 6.69 1.97
CA GLU A 91 -6.54 7.30 1.67
C GLU A 91 -6.41 8.44 0.66
N LEU A 92 -5.41 9.29 0.85
CA LEU A 92 -5.12 10.41 -0.05
C LEU A 92 -4.73 9.93 -1.46
N ARG A 93 -3.98 8.82 -1.57
CA ARG A 93 -3.65 8.18 -2.86
C ARG A 93 -4.91 7.68 -3.56
N ILE A 94 -5.80 7.01 -2.85
CA ILE A 94 -7.05 6.49 -3.40
C ILE A 94 -7.95 7.63 -3.91
N VAL A 95 -8.17 8.69 -3.13
CA VAL A 95 -9.00 9.81 -3.57
C VAL A 95 -8.35 10.60 -4.71
N ARG A 96 -7.02 10.78 -4.68
CA ARG A 96 -6.29 11.40 -5.80
C ARG A 96 -6.45 10.58 -7.08
N ASN A 97 -6.36 9.26 -7.02
CA ASN A 97 -6.54 8.39 -8.19
C ASN A 97 -7.98 8.51 -8.73
N ARG A 98 -9.00 8.48 -7.87
CA ARG A 98 -10.40 8.74 -8.26
C ARG A 98 -10.56 10.11 -8.92
N TRP A 99 -9.96 11.16 -8.35
CA TRP A 99 -9.95 12.49 -8.93
C TRP A 99 -9.32 12.48 -10.33
N ALA A 100 -8.14 11.88 -10.50
CA ALA A 100 -7.44 11.80 -11.78
C ALA A 100 -8.20 11.00 -12.85
N HIS A 101 -8.97 9.99 -12.46
CA HIS A 101 -9.79 9.17 -13.37
C HIS A 101 -11.17 9.76 -13.70
N HIS A 102 -11.48 10.96 -13.20
CA HIS A 102 -12.80 11.59 -13.37
C HIS A 102 -13.95 10.77 -12.75
N ASP A 103 -13.67 10.01 -11.71
CA ASP A 103 -14.70 9.30 -10.94
C ASP A 103 -15.60 10.31 -10.21
N GLU A 104 -16.80 9.85 -9.87
CA GLU A 104 -17.74 10.63 -9.06
C GLU A 104 -17.20 10.80 -7.63
N LEU A 105 -17.11 12.04 -7.16
CA LEU A 105 -16.67 12.41 -5.82
C LEU A 105 -17.84 13.04 -5.06
N THR A 106 -18.05 12.57 -3.83
CA THR A 106 -19.16 13.01 -2.97
C THR A 106 -18.72 14.10 -1.99
N THR A 107 -19.68 14.82 -1.39
CA THR A 107 -19.41 15.76 -0.29
C THR A 107 -18.65 15.11 0.87
N LEU A 108 -18.96 13.84 1.16
CA LEU A 108 -18.25 13.04 2.16
C LEU A 108 -16.80 12.76 1.76
N ASP A 109 -16.54 12.46 0.48
CA ASP A 109 -15.17 12.28 -0.04
C ASP A 109 -14.36 13.59 0.12
N ALA A 110 -14.96 14.75 -0.15
CA ALA A 110 -14.33 16.05 0.04
C ALA A 110 -13.97 16.30 1.51
N TRP A 111 -14.93 16.13 2.42
CA TRP A 111 -14.69 16.29 3.85
C TRP A 111 -13.59 15.34 4.38
N ARG A 112 -13.64 14.04 4.01
CA ARG A 112 -12.62 13.06 4.39
C ARG A 112 -11.24 13.44 3.85
N THR A 113 -11.15 13.88 2.60
CA THR A 113 -9.88 14.30 1.99
C THR A 113 -9.23 15.42 2.80
N HIS A 114 -10.01 16.43 3.18
CA HIS A 114 -9.51 17.55 3.97
C HIS A 114 -9.17 17.15 5.40
N ASP A 115 -9.95 16.25 6.03
CA ASP A 115 -9.61 15.70 7.36
C ASP A 115 -8.27 14.97 7.34
N PHE A 116 -8.02 14.13 6.32
CA PHE A 116 -6.74 13.45 6.17
C PHE A 116 -5.60 14.43 5.92
N ALA A 117 -5.81 15.46 5.09
CA ALA A 117 -4.81 16.51 4.87
C ALA A 117 -4.48 17.28 6.16
N VAL A 118 -5.49 17.67 6.94
CA VAL A 118 -5.32 18.34 8.25
C VAL A 118 -4.47 17.48 9.18
N ARG A 119 -4.85 16.22 9.38
CA ARG A 119 -4.15 15.31 10.30
C ARG A 119 -2.73 14.98 9.84
N LEU A 120 -2.51 14.89 8.54
CA LEU A 120 -1.18 14.65 7.96
C LEU A 120 -0.27 15.87 8.16
N LEU A 121 -0.76 17.08 7.88
CA LEU A 121 -0.01 18.32 8.05
C LEU A 121 0.24 18.64 9.53
N ASP A 122 -0.71 18.34 10.41
CA ASP A 122 -0.55 18.45 11.86
C ASP A 122 0.56 17.50 12.36
N HIS A 123 0.59 16.26 11.88
CA HIS A 123 1.68 15.32 12.19
C HIS A 123 3.05 15.86 11.76
N PHE A 124 3.12 16.55 10.61
CA PHE A 124 4.34 17.21 10.14
C PHE A 124 4.60 18.59 10.78
N LYS A 125 3.74 19.02 11.72
CA LYS A 125 3.84 20.31 12.42
C LYS A 125 3.78 21.52 11.49
N ASP A 126 3.02 21.41 10.41
CA ASP A 126 2.86 22.46 9.41
C ASP A 126 1.63 23.33 9.71
N SER A 127 1.78 24.29 10.64
CA SER A 127 0.66 25.10 11.16
C SER A 127 -0.08 25.88 10.07
N ASP A 128 0.64 26.42 9.08
CA ASP A 128 0.04 27.19 8.00
C ASP A 128 -0.78 26.27 7.08
N GLY A 129 -0.26 25.09 6.78
CA GLY A 129 -0.97 24.08 6.00
C GLY A 129 -2.22 23.57 6.72
N VAL A 130 -2.13 23.34 8.03
CA VAL A 130 -3.27 22.94 8.87
C VAL A 130 -4.38 23.97 8.85
N ALA A 131 -4.07 25.27 8.93
CA ALA A 131 -5.06 26.34 8.96
C ALA A 131 -5.92 26.34 7.68
N GLU A 132 -5.30 26.32 6.50
CA GLU A 132 -6.01 26.33 5.22
C GLU A 132 -6.75 25.01 4.95
N ALA A 133 -6.14 23.86 5.27
CA ALA A 133 -6.83 22.57 5.16
C ALA A 133 -8.04 22.47 6.10
N SER A 134 -7.98 23.10 7.28
CA SER A 134 -9.10 23.14 8.22
C SER A 134 -10.26 23.97 7.70
N THR A 135 -9.99 25.12 7.05
CA THR A 135 -11.04 25.91 6.39
C THR A 135 -11.77 25.09 5.33
N LEU A 136 -11.03 24.39 4.45
CA LEU A 136 -11.63 23.52 3.43
C LEU A 136 -12.45 22.36 4.04
N ARG A 137 -11.93 21.77 5.13
CA ARG A 137 -12.63 20.70 5.87
C ARG A 137 -13.95 21.20 6.44
N ASP A 138 -13.94 22.36 7.10
CA ASP A 138 -15.11 22.91 7.77
C ASP A 138 -16.18 23.34 6.76
N GLU A 139 -15.79 23.93 5.62
CA GLU A 139 -16.69 24.20 4.48
C GLU A 139 -17.36 22.92 3.96
N ALA A 140 -16.58 21.86 3.73
CA ALA A 140 -17.10 20.58 3.27
C ALA A 140 -18.00 19.91 4.33
N PHE A 141 -17.68 20.08 5.62
CA PHE A 141 -18.49 19.56 6.72
C PHE A 141 -19.85 20.27 6.80
N THR A 142 -19.88 21.59 6.67
CA THR A 142 -21.13 22.37 6.63
C THR A 142 -22.02 21.91 5.46
N ALA A 143 -21.44 21.77 4.26
CA ALA A 143 -22.17 21.26 3.10
C ALA A 143 -22.71 19.84 3.33
N LEU A 144 -21.93 18.97 3.97
CA LEU A 144 -22.35 17.60 4.30
C LEU A 144 -23.49 17.60 5.31
N ALA A 145 -23.45 18.47 6.33
CA ALA A 145 -24.50 18.59 7.33
C ALA A 145 -25.82 19.07 6.71
N GLU A 146 -25.75 20.05 5.80
CA GLU A 146 -26.90 20.53 5.02
C GLU A 146 -27.49 19.43 4.13
N GLU A 147 -26.66 18.67 3.42
CA GLU A 147 -27.09 17.54 2.58
C GLU A 147 -27.82 16.46 3.40
N LYS A 148 -27.37 16.22 4.64
CA LYS A 148 -28.00 15.26 5.55
C LYS A 148 -29.21 15.82 6.31
N GLY A 149 -29.57 17.09 6.10
CA GLY A 149 -30.69 17.73 6.79
C GLY A 149 -30.43 17.95 8.29
N ILE A 150 -29.16 17.94 8.71
CA ILE A 150 -28.77 18.22 10.08
C ILE A 150 -28.60 19.74 10.20
N ALA A 151 -29.73 20.46 10.27
CA ALA A 151 -29.69 21.89 10.55
C ALA A 151 -29.01 22.11 11.92
N ALA A 152 -27.99 22.97 11.93
CA ALA A 152 -27.15 23.25 13.09
C ALA A 152 -27.96 23.81 14.27
N HIS A 153 -28.45 22.93 15.14
CA HIS A 153 -28.75 23.28 16.52
C HIS A 153 -27.45 23.19 17.32
N VAL A 154 -26.62 24.23 17.20
CA VAL A 154 -25.61 24.51 18.22
C VAL A 154 -26.36 25.15 19.37
N THR A 155 -26.79 24.33 20.31
CA THR A 155 -26.62 24.52 21.76
C THR A 155 -27.19 23.28 22.43
N SER A 156 -26.33 22.43 22.98
CA SER A 156 -26.62 21.84 24.27
C SER A 156 -25.34 21.34 24.92
N THR A 157 -24.98 22.03 25.99
CA THR A 157 -24.28 21.49 27.14
C THR A 157 -24.79 20.08 27.43
N ILE A 158 -23.95 19.07 27.24
CA ILE A 158 -24.21 17.74 27.79
C ILE A 158 -22.97 17.36 28.60
N ALA A 159 -23.25 17.11 29.86
CA ALA A 159 -22.35 16.65 30.88
C ALA A 159 -21.53 15.46 30.41
N GLU A 160 -20.29 15.44 30.89
CA GLU A 160 -19.36 14.33 30.89
C GLU A 160 -20.08 13.01 31.27
N PRO A 161 -20.24 12.06 30.34
CA PRO A 161 -20.46 10.69 30.74
C PRO A 161 -19.09 10.14 31.15
N THR A 162 -18.89 9.96 32.46
CA THR A 162 -17.86 9.07 32.98
C THR A 162 -18.12 7.67 32.41
N ILE A 163 -17.49 7.37 31.28
CA ILE A 163 -17.36 6.00 30.81
C ILE A 163 -16.21 5.42 31.62
N THR A 164 -16.55 4.71 32.70
CA THR A 164 -15.65 3.75 33.32
C THR A 164 -15.30 2.71 32.27
N GLN A 165 -14.14 2.87 31.61
CA GLN A 165 -13.54 1.80 30.83
C GLN A 165 -13.13 0.71 31.79
N THR A 166 -13.90 -0.38 31.82
CA THR A 166 -13.39 -1.66 32.28
C THR A 166 -12.36 -2.10 31.26
N LEU A 167 -11.09 -1.75 31.51
CA LEU A 167 -9.94 -2.30 30.81
C LEU A 167 -9.89 -3.80 31.12
N THR A 168 -10.45 -4.61 30.24
CA THR A 168 -10.01 -6.00 30.12
C THR A 168 -8.62 -5.95 29.47
N PRO A 169 -7.55 -6.34 30.17
CA PRO A 169 -6.24 -6.42 29.55
C PRO A 169 -6.30 -7.52 28.48
N THR A 170 -6.11 -7.12 27.22
CA THR A 170 -5.56 -8.03 26.22
C THR A 170 -4.23 -8.55 26.77
N PRO A 171 -4.02 -9.87 26.89
CA PRO A 171 -2.73 -10.34 27.38
C PRO A 171 -1.65 -9.90 26.39
N SER A 172 -0.64 -9.20 26.94
CA SER A 172 0.66 -9.04 26.30
C SER A 172 1.09 -10.39 25.71
N PRO A 173 1.67 -10.43 24.51
CA PRO A 173 2.46 -11.59 24.14
C PRO A 173 3.59 -11.69 25.16
N SER A 174 3.47 -12.64 26.09
CA SER A 174 4.63 -13.13 26.82
C SER A 174 5.67 -13.58 25.79
N PRO A 175 6.97 -13.36 26.06
CA PRO A 175 8.03 -13.68 25.12
C PRO A 175 7.98 -15.18 24.87
N THR A 176 7.37 -15.55 23.74
CA THR A 176 7.38 -16.94 23.30
C THR A 176 8.83 -17.26 23.05
N ALA A 177 9.29 -18.31 23.75
CA ALA A 177 10.58 -18.95 23.58
C ALA A 177 11.03 -18.85 22.13
N ALA A 178 12.26 -18.36 21.90
CA ALA A 178 12.87 -18.14 20.59
C ALA A 178 12.33 -19.12 19.55
N ALA A 179 11.29 -18.66 18.82
CA ALA A 179 10.70 -19.47 17.79
C ALA A 179 11.78 -19.66 16.73
N ASP A 180 11.83 -20.84 16.14
CA ASP A 180 12.77 -21.19 15.06
C ASP A 180 12.36 -20.40 13.79
N VAL A 181 12.60 -19.08 13.81
CA VAL A 181 12.22 -18.13 12.74
C VAL A 181 13.04 -18.48 11.51
N VAL A 182 12.36 -18.86 10.43
CA VAL A 182 13.01 -19.16 9.17
C VAL A 182 13.32 -17.84 8.47
N ARG A 183 14.60 -17.49 8.42
CA ARG A 183 15.09 -16.26 7.78
C ARG A 183 15.67 -16.55 6.40
N PRO A 184 15.49 -15.64 5.42
CA PRO A 184 16.19 -15.69 4.14
C PRO A 184 17.72 -15.67 4.34
N ALA A 185 18.45 -16.31 3.44
CA ALA A 185 19.91 -16.26 3.45
C ALA A 185 20.43 -14.88 3.02
N ALA A 186 21.63 -14.48 3.49
CA ALA A 186 22.19 -13.16 3.18
C ALA A 186 22.36 -12.90 1.66
N VAL A 187 22.63 -13.96 0.88
CA VAL A 187 22.81 -13.89 -0.58
C VAL A 187 21.54 -13.41 -1.30
N VAL A 188 20.36 -13.71 -0.78
CA VAL A 188 19.09 -13.30 -1.39
C VAL A 188 18.63 -11.91 -0.92
N LEU A 189 19.22 -11.38 0.16
CA LEU A 189 18.90 -10.07 0.73
C LEU A 189 19.71 -8.93 0.10
N THR A 190 20.71 -9.23 -0.71
CA THR A 190 21.60 -8.22 -1.31
C THR A 190 21.59 -8.31 -2.84
N ARG A 191 21.74 -7.15 -3.48
CA ARG A 191 21.98 -7.05 -4.92
C ARG A 191 23.47 -6.92 -5.18
N THR A 192 24.00 -7.68 -6.13
CA THR A 192 25.39 -7.60 -6.57
C THR A 192 25.62 -6.53 -7.64
N ASP A 193 24.55 -6.05 -8.26
CA ASP A 193 24.54 -5.29 -9.52
C ASP A 193 24.00 -3.84 -9.39
N ALA A 194 23.43 -3.46 -8.23
CA ALA A 194 22.76 -2.17 -8.08
C ALA A 194 22.90 -1.55 -6.67
N ALA A 195 24.13 -1.21 -6.27
CA ALA A 195 24.32 -0.31 -5.15
C ALA A 195 24.01 1.13 -5.59
N THR A 196 23.14 1.81 -4.87
CA THR A 196 22.87 3.24 -5.07
C THR A 196 23.47 4.02 -3.90
N PRO A 197 24.06 5.20 -4.15
CA PRO A 197 24.65 6.00 -3.08
C PRO A 197 23.64 6.36 -1.97
N THR A 198 22.37 6.47 -2.33
CA THR A 198 21.33 7.06 -1.48
C THR A 198 20.50 6.03 -0.70
N ILE A 199 20.18 4.88 -1.29
CA ILE A 199 19.28 3.89 -0.70
C ILE A 199 19.92 2.50 -0.46
N GLY A 200 21.19 2.30 -0.84
CA GLY A 200 21.99 1.12 -0.51
C GLY A 200 22.00 0.02 -1.58
N SER A 201 22.27 -1.23 -1.18
CA SER A 201 22.27 -2.43 -2.04
C SER A 201 21.32 -3.54 -1.55
N GLY A 202 20.54 -3.27 -0.52
CA GLY A 202 19.57 -4.22 0.03
C GLY A 202 18.44 -4.49 -0.97
N ARG A 203 18.03 -5.75 -1.08
CA ARG A 203 16.83 -6.13 -1.82
C ARG A 203 15.60 -5.70 -1.02
N PHE A 204 14.54 -5.31 -1.71
CA PHE A 204 13.26 -5.02 -1.07
C PHE A 204 12.64 -6.32 -0.56
N GLU A 205 12.50 -6.43 0.76
CA GLU A 205 11.70 -7.47 1.38
C GLU A 205 10.21 -7.24 1.15
N PHE A 206 9.40 -8.29 1.28
CA PHE A 206 7.96 -8.17 1.11
C PHE A 206 7.34 -7.40 2.26
N GLU A 207 6.56 -6.38 1.93
CA GLU A 207 5.79 -5.59 2.87
C GLU A 207 4.30 -5.83 2.64
N PRO A 208 3.55 -6.32 3.63
CA PRO A 208 2.11 -6.48 3.49
C PRO A 208 1.42 -5.12 3.51
N TRP A 209 0.39 -4.98 2.69
CA TRP A 209 -0.59 -3.90 2.75
C TRP A 209 -1.25 -3.90 4.12
N THR A 210 -1.24 -2.72 4.75
CA THR A 210 -2.00 -2.50 5.97
C THR A 210 -3.38 -2.03 5.58
N VAL A 211 -4.41 -2.78 5.96
CA VAL A 211 -5.80 -2.46 5.60
C VAL A 211 -6.19 -1.13 6.22
N VAL A 212 -6.54 -0.17 5.37
CA VAL A 212 -7.09 1.14 5.77
C VAL A 212 -8.60 1.16 5.45
N PRO A 213 -9.47 1.57 6.39
CA PRO A 213 -10.91 1.68 6.13
C PRO A 213 -11.30 2.85 5.20
N VAL A 214 -11.50 2.56 3.92
CA VAL A 214 -11.86 3.53 2.85
C VAL A 214 -13.37 3.78 2.80
N GLY A 215 -14.15 2.86 3.34
CA GLY A 215 -15.60 2.94 3.43
C GLY A 215 -16.15 1.82 4.30
N ASP A 216 -17.47 1.71 4.34
CA ASP A 216 -18.16 0.63 5.01
C ASP A 216 -18.66 -0.43 4.02
N VAL A 217 -19.29 -1.46 4.55
CA VAL A 217 -19.81 -2.60 3.79
C VAL A 217 -20.88 -2.20 2.78
N THR A 218 -21.56 -1.06 2.96
CA THR A 218 -22.63 -0.61 2.06
C THR A 218 -22.11 -0.38 0.64
N VAL A 219 -20.85 0.03 0.49
CA VAL A 219 -20.19 0.12 -0.83
C VAL A 219 -20.18 -1.22 -1.55
N LEU A 220 -19.94 -2.32 -0.82
CA LEU A 220 -19.93 -3.66 -1.40
C LEU A 220 -21.34 -4.18 -1.71
N ASP A 221 -22.33 -3.78 -0.92
CA ASP A 221 -23.73 -4.13 -1.15
C ASP A 221 -24.30 -3.36 -2.36
N ASP A 222 -23.81 -2.13 -2.57
CA ASP A 222 -24.11 -1.26 -3.71
C ASP A 222 -23.26 -1.52 -4.97
N LEU A 223 -22.48 -2.60 -5.01
CA LEU A 223 -21.64 -2.99 -6.17
C LEU A 223 -22.32 -2.92 -7.56
N PRO A 224 -23.64 -3.06 -7.74
CA PRO A 224 -24.28 -2.80 -9.03
C PRO A 224 -24.14 -1.35 -9.54
N LYS A 225 -24.05 -0.37 -8.64
CA LYS A 225 -23.96 1.07 -8.94
C LYS A 225 -22.57 1.46 -9.46
N LYS A 226 -22.50 2.48 -10.33
CA LYS A 226 -21.26 2.96 -10.95
C LYS A 226 -20.23 3.42 -9.89
N ALA A 227 -20.63 4.33 -8.99
CA ALA A 227 -19.77 4.86 -7.94
C ALA A 227 -19.16 3.78 -7.03
N ALA A 228 -19.93 2.75 -6.67
CA ALA A 228 -19.43 1.63 -5.88
C ALA A 228 -18.37 0.80 -6.63
N LYS A 229 -18.56 0.55 -7.93
CA LYS A 229 -17.57 -0.14 -8.77
C LYS A 229 -16.28 0.66 -8.87
N GLU A 230 -16.37 1.96 -9.10
CA GLU A 230 -15.23 2.87 -9.18
C GLU A 230 -14.43 2.86 -7.87
N LYS A 231 -15.11 3.02 -6.72
CA LYS A 231 -14.47 2.98 -5.41
C LYS A 231 -13.78 1.65 -5.12
N VAL A 232 -14.41 0.52 -5.45
CA VAL A 232 -13.81 -0.82 -5.29
C VAL A 232 -12.59 -1.00 -6.19
N ARG A 233 -12.65 -0.54 -7.44
CA ARG A 233 -11.54 -0.63 -8.39
C ARG A 233 -10.37 0.27 -8.01
N ALA A 234 -10.64 1.47 -7.49
CA ALA A 234 -9.61 2.39 -7.00
C ALA A 234 -8.82 1.76 -5.84
N VAL A 235 -9.52 1.16 -4.86
CA VAL A 235 -8.87 0.43 -3.75
C VAL A 235 -8.08 -0.77 -4.25
N ALA A 236 -8.65 -1.58 -5.15
CA ALA A 236 -7.94 -2.73 -5.70
C ALA A 236 -6.69 -2.33 -6.50
N THR A 237 -6.75 -1.22 -7.22
CA THR A 237 -5.61 -0.70 -7.99
C THR A 237 -4.50 -0.24 -7.06
N GLU A 238 -4.83 0.52 -6.00
CA GLU A 238 -3.86 0.97 -5.00
C GLU A 238 -3.16 -0.22 -4.30
N ILE A 239 -3.93 -1.22 -3.85
CA ILE A 239 -3.35 -2.42 -3.22
C ILE A 239 -2.46 -3.17 -4.21
N ALA A 240 -2.88 -3.30 -5.47
CA ALA A 240 -2.07 -3.95 -6.50
C ALA A 240 -0.79 -3.17 -6.81
N GLU A 241 -0.83 -1.84 -6.87
CA GLU A 241 0.36 -1.01 -7.05
C GLU A 241 1.37 -1.15 -5.89
N PHE A 242 0.88 -1.39 -4.67
CA PHE A 242 1.70 -1.57 -3.48
C PHE A 242 2.26 -2.99 -3.34
N GLU A 243 1.41 -4.02 -3.35
CA GLU A 243 1.80 -5.43 -3.12
C GLU A 243 2.13 -6.21 -4.41
N GLY A 244 1.92 -5.63 -5.58
CA GLY A 244 2.05 -6.33 -6.86
C GLY A 244 3.45 -6.87 -7.16
N PRO A 245 3.58 -8.03 -7.83
CA PRO A 245 2.52 -8.96 -8.21
C PRO A 245 1.83 -9.60 -6.99
N ILE A 246 0.49 -9.66 -7.02
CA ILE A 246 -0.36 -10.12 -5.91
C ILE A 246 -1.39 -11.15 -6.39
N HIS A 247 -1.59 -12.25 -5.66
CA HIS A 247 -2.61 -13.24 -6.01
C HIS A 247 -4.02 -12.64 -5.94
N ILE A 248 -4.86 -12.92 -6.94
CA ILE A 248 -6.16 -12.25 -7.09
C ILE A 248 -7.12 -12.47 -5.90
N ALA A 249 -7.04 -13.63 -5.23
CA ALA A 249 -7.84 -13.91 -4.04
C ALA A 249 -7.38 -13.07 -2.84
N ARG A 250 -6.06 -12.87 -2.68
CA ARG A 250 -5.49 -11.99 -1.64
C ARG A 250 -5.91 -10.55 -1.89
N LEU A 251 -5.82 -10.09 -3.14
CA LEU A 251 -6.28 -8.76 -3.52
C LEU A 251 -7.77 -8.57 -3.23
N ALA A 252 -8.62 -9.56 -3.53
CA ALA A 252 -10.04 -9.50 -3.21
C ALA A 252 -10.29 -9.42 -1.69
N GLN A 253 -9.57 -10.20 -0.88
CA GLN A 253 -9.67 -10.19 0.57
C GLN A 253 -9.25 -8.84 1.17
N LEU A 254 -8.11 -8.27 0.74
CA LEU A 254 -7.63 -6.96 1.21
C LEU A 254 -8.57 -5.82 0.77
N THR A 255 -9.09 -5.90 -0.46
CA THR A 255 -10.10 -4.95 -0.95
C THR A 255 -11.36 -5.02 -0.10
N ALA A 256 -11.86 -6.23 0.21
CA ALA A 256 -13.03 -6.41 1.05
C ALA A 256 -12.82 -5.88 2.48
N ALA A 257 -11.65 -6.15 3.06
CA ALA A 257 -11.28 -5.70 4.39
C ALA A 257 -11.25 -4.16 4.49
N SER A 258 -10.86 -3.47 3.41
CA SER A 258 -10.88 -2.00 3.32
C SER A 258 -12.30 -1.40 3.36
N PHE A 259 -13.33 -2.23 3.22
CA PHE A 259 -14.76 -1.89 3.39
C PHE A 259 -15.38 -2.56 4.63
N GLY A 260 -14.56 -2.96 5.61
CA GLY A 260 -15.02 -3.52 6.88
C GLY A 260 -15.41 -5.01 6.84
N VAL A 261 -15.11 -5.73 5.76
CA VAL A 261 -15.40 -7.17 5.66
C VAL A 261 -14.19 -8.00 6.09
N GLN A 262 -14.25 -8.57 7.30
CA GLN A 262 -13.17 -9.43 7.81
C GLN A 262 -13.11 -10.79 7.10
N ARG A 263 -14.27 -11.42 6.86
CA ARG A 263 -14.35 -12.73 6.20
C ARG A 263 -15.03 -12.62 4.85
N LEU A 264 -14.30 -12.95 3.79
CA LEU A 264 -14.83 -12.96 2.43
C LEU A 264 -15.46 -14.31 2.09
N TRP A 265 -16.73 -14.29 1.69
CA TRP A 265 -17.47 -15.50 1.28
C TRP A 265 -17.45 -15.65 -0.26
N PRO A 266 -17.54 -16.88 -0.81
CA PRO A 266 -17.31 -17.16 -2.23
C PRO A 266 -18.16 -16.32 -3.21
N ALA A 267 -19.43 -16.06 -2.87
CA ALA A 267 -20.30 -15.25 -3.72
C ALA A 267 -19.84 -13.80 -3.85
N ARG A 268 -19.34 -13.20 -2.75
CA ARG A 268 -18.81 -11.84 -2.73
C ARG A 268 -17.40 -11.80 -3.33
N GLU A 269 -16.58 -12.81 -3.06
CA GLU A 269 -15.27 -13.01 -3.68
C GLU A 269 -15.37 -12.99 -5.21
N LYS A 270 -16.30 -13.76 -5.78
CA LYS A 270 -16.52 -13.80 -7.24
C LYS A 270 -16.85 -12.42 -7.82
N LYS A 271 -17.64 -11.59 -7.11
CA LYS A 271 -17.97 -10.23 -7.54
C LYS A 271 -16.74 -9.31 -7.47
N LEU A 272 -15.94 -9.40 -6.41
CA LEU A 272 -14.72 -8.62 -6.25
C LEU A 272 -13.65 -9.00 -7.28
N VAL A 273 -13.41 -10.30 -7.47
CA VAL A 273 -12.53 -10.83 -8.52
C VAL A 273 -12.96 -10.34 -9.90
N TYR A 274 -14.27 -10.31 -10.18
CA TYR A 274 -14.77 -9.72 -11.40
C TYR A 274 -14.41 -8.23 -11.51
N GLN A 275 -14.64 -7.42 -10.47
CA GLN A 275 -14.28 -5.99 -10.49
C GLN A 275 -12.76 -5.76 -10.62
N ILE A 276 -11.94 -6.58 -9.96
CA ILE A 276 -10.48 -6.53 -10.08
C ILE A 276 -10.05 -6.73 -11.53
N ARG A 277 -10.67 -7.68 -12.26
CA ARG A 277 -10.40 -7.88 -13.69
C ARG A 277 -10.86 -6.72 -14.57
N GLN A 278 -11.74 -5.84 -14.07
CA GLN A 278 -12.19 -4.63 -14.76
C GLN A 278 -11.34 -3.39 -14.44
N THR A 279 -10.27 -3.53 -13.65
CA THR A 279 -9.32 -2.43 -13.39
C THR A 279 -8.43 -2.12 -14.60
N GLY A 280 -8.31 -3.06 -15.54
CA GLY A 280 -7.36 -2.97 -16.66
C GLY A 280 -5.95 -3.48 -16.31
N LEU A 281 -5.70 -3.87 -15.05
CA LEU A 281 -4.45 -4.51 -14.65
C LEU A 281 -4.33 -5.89 -15.29
N LEU A 282 -3.10 -6.27 -15.62
CA LEU A 282 -2.79 -7.58 -16.18
C LEU A 282 -3.02 -8.66 -15.13
N VAL A 283 -3.78 -9.69 -15.48
CA VAL A 283 -3.94 -10.90 -14.65
C VAL A 283 -3.40 -12.09 -15.42
N ASP A 284 -2.33 -12.69 -14.92
CA ASP A 284 -1.67 -13.81 -15.59
C ASP A 284 -2.43 -15.14 -15.43
N ASP A 285 -1.89 -16.17 -16.08
CA ASP A 285 -2.46 -17.52 -16.06
C ASP A 285 -2.45 -18.14 -14.66
N ASP A 286 -1.47 -17.78 -13.84
CA ASP A 286 -1.27 -18.21 -12.46
C ASP A 286 -2.11 -17.37 -11.45
N LYS A 287 -2.97 -16.47 -11.96
CA LYS A 287 -3.93 -15.64 -11.22
C LYS A 287 -3.29 -14.55 -10.36
N PHE A 288 -2.12 -14.07 -10.75
CA PHE A 288 -1.49 -12.89 -10.17
C PHE A 288 -1.87 -11.63 -10.94
N VAL A 289 -2.20 -10.59 -10.20
CA VAL A 289 -2.48 -9.25 -10.69
C VAL A 289 -1.17 -8.46 -10.66
N TRP A 290 -0.79 -7.92 -11.81
CA TRP A 290 0.44 -7.16 -12.00
C TRP A 290 0.15 -5.65 -12.05
N PRO A 291 0.96 -4.82 -11.36
CA PRO A 291 0.94 -3.37 -11.54
C PRO A 291 1.12 -2.98 -13.00
N SER A 292 0.56 -1.85 -13.40
CA SER A 292 0.67 -1.32 -14.78
C SER A 292 2.11 -0.98 -15.18
N ASP A 293 3.00 -0.79 -14.20
CA ASP A 293 4.41 -0.47 -14.39
C ASP A 293 5.34 -1.69 -14.27
N LEU A 294 4.80 -2.92 -14.19
CA LEU A 294 5.56 -4.16 -14.19
C LEU A 294 5.16 -5.08 -15.34
N ASP A 295 6.15 -5.52 -16.11
CA ASP A 295 5.98 -6.55 -17.14
C ASP A 295 6.41 -7.92 -16.58
N PRO A 296 5.50 -8.92 -16.49
CA PRO A 296 5.83 -10.26 -16.00
C PRO A 296 6.96 -10.94 -16.76
N THR A 297 7.18 -10.58 -18.03
CA THR A 297 8.16 -11.24 -18.89
C THR A 297 9.57 -10.72 -18.68
N SER A 298 9.74 -9.43 -18.37
CA SER A 298 11.03 -8.79 -18.14
C SER A 298 11.37 -8.58 -16.67
N TRP A 299 10.40 -8.71 -15.76
CA TRP A 299 10.62 -8.47 -14.35
C TRP A 299 11.49 -9.56 -13.71
N GLY A 300 12.71 -9.19 -13.33
CA GLY A 300 13.73 -10.09 -12.78
C GLY A 300 13.90 -10.02 -11.26
N GLU A 301 13.05 -9.28 -10.55
CA GLU A 301 13.19 -9.09 -9.09
C GLU A 301 12.37 -10.11 -8.29
N PHE A 302 12.61 -10.12 -6.97
CA PHE A 302 11.81 -10.88 -6.01
C PHE A 302 11.89 -10.25 -4.62
N ARG A 303 10.92 -10.55 -3.76
CA ARG A 303 10.82 -9.97 -2.42
C ARG A 303 10.91 -11.05 -1.34
N PRO A 304 12.09 -11.23 -0.71
CA PRO A 304 12.26 -12.16 0.40
C PRO A 304 11.34 -11.83 1.56
N SER A 305 11.00 -12.84 2.36
CA SER A 305 10.20 -12.66 3.58
C SER A 305 10.56 -13.73 4.59
N ASP A 306 10.66 -13.37 5.87
CA ASP A 306 10.84 -14.36 6.92
C ASP A 306 9.51 -15.02 7.33
N SER A 307 9.57 -16.01 8.23
CA SER A 307 8.40 -16.76 8.66
C SER A 307 7.41 -15.96 9.53
N THR A 308 7.75 -14.75 9.97
CA THR A 308 6.86 -13.90 10.77
C THR A 308 5.88 -13.09 9.91
N VAL A 309 6.17 -12.95 8.62
CA VAL A 309 5.34 -12.19 7.68
C VAL A 309 4.19 -13.05 7.15
N ASP A 310 2.97 -12.51 7.20
CA ASP A 310 1.77 -13.15 6.65
C ASP A 310 1.74 -13.07 5.12
N ARG A 311 2.51 -13.96 4.50
CA ARG A 311 2.58 -14.15 3.06
C ARG A 311 2.51 -15.64 2.72
N PRO A 312 1.32 -16.23 2.50
CA PRO A 312 1.20 -17.62 2.10
C PRO A 312 2.07 -17.91 0.87
N PHE A 313 2.79 -19.03 0.88
CA PHE A 313 3.76 -19.35 -0.19
C PHE A 313 3.08 -19.50 -1.57
N THR A 314 1.82 -19.94 -1.58
CA THR A 314 0.97 -20.07 -2.77
C THR A 314 0.46 -18.73 -3.30
N GLU A 315 0.59 -17.66 -2.52
CA GLU A 315 0.27 -16.29 -2.90
C GLU A 315 1.52 -15.50 -3.32
N ILE A 316 2.63 -16.20 -3.61
CA ILE A 316 3.85 -15.65 -4.20
C ILE A 316 3.88 -16.04 -5.68
N SER A 317 4.13 -15.09 -6.59
CA SER A 317 4.11 -15.40 -8.02
C SER A 317 5.15 -16.48 -8.38
N PRO A 318 4.81 -17.45 -9.25
CA PRO A 318 5.81 -18.37 -9.78
C PRO A 318 6.98 -17.66 -10.48
N VAL A 319 6.74 -16.49 -11.10
CA VAL A 319 7.78 -15.63 -11.69
C VAL A 319 8.74 -15.14 -10.59
N GLU A 320 8.20 -14.69 -9.46
CA GLU A 320 8.98 -14.23 -8.31
C GLU A 320 9.83 -15.35 -7.70
N ILE A 321 9.29 -16.56 -7.61
CA ILE A 321 10.03 -17.75 -7.15
C ILE A 321 11.13 -18.14 -8.14
N ALA A 322 10.85 -18.10 -9.44
CA ALA A 322 11.81 -18.39 -10.50
C ALA A 322 12.98 -17.40 -10.47
N ASN A 323 12.71 -16.11 -10.27
CA ASN A 323 13.74 -15.08 -10.12
C ASN A 323 14.68 -15.36 -8.93
N ALA A 324 14.12 -15.74 -7.78
CA ALA A 324 14.91 -16.16 -6.61
C ALA A 324 15.77 -17.40 -6.92
N MET A 325 15.20 -18.40 -7.61
CA MET A 325 15.93 -19.59 -8.02
C MET A 325 17.10 -19.27 -8.96
N ARG A 326 16.94 -18.35 -9.92
CA ARG A 326 18.06 -17.92 -10.79
C ARG A 326 19.22 -17.33 -9.99
N VAL A 327 18.93 -16.49 -8.99
CA VAL A 327 19.97 -15.92 -8.11
C VAL A 327 20.66 -17.00 -7.28
N LEU A 328 19.91 -17.96 -6.74
CA LEU A 328 20.45 -19.08 -5.98
C LEU A 328 21.35 -19.99 -6.84
N THR A 329 20.93 -20.32 -8.06
CA THR A 329 21.73 -21.11 -9.02
C THR A 329 22.99 -20.35 -9.47
N ASN A 330 22.89 -19.04 -9.74
CA ASN A 330 24.07 -18.24 -10.10
C ASN A 330 25.09 -18.16 -8.96
N SER A 331 24.62 -18.17 -7.71
CA SER A 331 25.47 -18.13 -6.52
C SER A 331 26.08 -19.49 -6.17
N ASN A 332 25.43 -20.59 -6.55
CA ASN A 332 25.92 -21.96 -6.39
C ASN A 332 25.57 -22.82 -7.63
N PRO A 333 26.42 -22.82 -8.68
CA PRO A 333 26.13 -23.52 -9.93
C PRO A 333 25.98 -25.04 -9.81
N THR A 334 26.45 -25.64 -8.71
CA THR A 334 26.38 -27.09 -8.44
C THR A 334 25.20 -27.49 -7.56
N ILE A 335 24.29 -26.56 -7.23
CA ILE A 335 23.14 -26.82 -6.37
C ILE A 335 22.22 -27.89 -6.99
N SER A 336 21.87 -28.92 -6.21
CA SER A 336 20.92 -29.93 -6.66
C SER A 336 19.49 -29.37 -6.70
N ALA A 337 18.59 -29.99 -7.48
CA ALA A 337 17.20 -29.55 -7.56
C ALA A 337 16.48 -29.58 -6.18
N ALA A 338 16.82 -30.54 -5.32
CA ALA A 338 16.26 -30.64 -3.97
C ALA A 338 16.76 -29.52 -3.05
N GLU A 339 18.05 -29.16 -3.15
CA GLU A 339 18.64 -28.05 -2.39
C GLU A 339 18.11 -26.70 -2.88
N LEU A 340 17.93 -26.54 -4.19
CA LEU A 340 17.33 -25.33 -4.78
C LEU A 340 15.90 -25.11 -4.25
N ASP A 341 15.11 -26.18 -4.13
CA ASP A 341 13.77 -26.11 -3.54
C ASP A 341 13.78 -25.69 -2.08
N ALA A 342 14.70 -26.26 -1.30
CA ALA A 342 14.84 -25.91 0.10
C ALA A 342 15.27 -24.44 0.27
N ALA A 343 16.22 -23.97 -0.56
CA ALA A 343 16.70 -22.59 -0.54
C ALA A 343 15.63 -21.59 -1.01
N ALA A 344 14.84 -21.94 -2.04
CA ALA A 344 13.71 -21.14 -2.49
C ALA A 344 12.64 -21.04 -1.39
N LEU A 345 12.27 -22.16 -0.75
CA LEU A 345 11.34 -22.14 0.39
C LEU A 345 11.87 -21.26 1.53
N GLN A 346 13.16 -21.37 1.87
CA GLN A 346 13.78 -20.57 2.92
C GLN A 346 13.75 -19.06 2.60
N THR A 347 13.96 -18.69 1.33
CA THR A 347 13.90 -17.28 0.86
C THR A 347 12.56 -16.62 1.17
N PHE A 348 11.49 -17.41 1.24
CA PHE A 348 10.13 -16.95 1.55
C PHE A 348 9.64 -17.48 2.92
N GLY A 349 10.56 -17.78 3.83
CA GLY A 349 10.22 -18.05 5.23
C GLY A 349 9.53 -19.40 5.45
N ARG A 350 9.79 -20.39 4.58
CA ARG A 350 9.24 -21.74 4.67
C ARG A 350 10.35 -22.79 4.80
N LYS A 351 10.08 -23.84 5.58
CA LYS A 351 11.00 -24.98 5.79
C LYS A 351 10.46 -26.29 5.22
N ARG A 352 9.14 -26.49 5.31
CA ARG A 352 8.48 -27.74 4.91
C ARG A 352 7.93 -27.66 3.50
N LYS A 353 8.35 -28.59 2.63
CA LYS A 353 7.76 -28.80 1.30
C LYS A 353 6.47 -29.62 1.42
N THR A 354 5.33 -28.99 1.18
CA THR A 354 4.02 -29.66 1.08
C THR A 354 3.73 -30.05 -0.38
N LYS A 355 2.70 -30.86 -0.64
CA LYS A 355 2.28 -31.19 -2.02
C LYS A 355 1.92 -29.93 -2.82
N GLN A 356 1.24 -28.97 -2.18
CA GLN A 356 0.85 -27.71 -2.81
C GLN A 356 2.09 -26.85 -3.13
N PHE A 357 3.06 -26.78 -2.21
CA PHE A 357 4.30 -26.03 -2.46
C PHE A 357 5.16 -26.70 -3.52
N ALA A 358 5.16 -28.05 -3.59
CA ALA A 358 5.85 -28.78 -4.64
C ALA A 358 5.32 -28.43 -6.03
N ALA A 359 3.99 -28.44 -6.22
CA ALA A 359 3.38 -28.04 -7.48
C ALA A 359 3.69 -26.57 -7.85
N HIS A 360 3.73 -25.69 -6.85
CA HIS A 360 4.06 -24.28 -7.05
C HIS A 360 5.54 -24.06 -7.43
N LEU A 361 6.44 -24.82 -6.81
CA LEU A 361 7.87 -24.87 -7.17
C LEU A 361 8.10 -25.47 -8.56
N ASP A 362 7.35 -26.51 -8.93
CA ASP A 362 7.39 -27.09 -10.30
C ASP A 362 6.97 -26.04 -11.34
N ARG A 363 5.93 -25.26 -11.05
CA ARG A 363 5.50 -24.16 -11.92
C ARG A 363 6.59 -23.11 -12.06
N ALA A 364 7.23 -22.69 -10.96
CA ALA A 364 8.34 -21.73 -11.02
C ALA A 364 9.53 -22.27 -11.83
N ARG A 365 9.89 -23.56 -11.68
CA ARG A 365 10.95 -24.19 -12.48
C ARG A 365 10.68 -24.18 -13.98
N SER A 366 9.43 -24.31 -14.39
CA SER A 366 9.06 -24.25 -15.81
C SER A 366 9.35 -22.89 -16.47
N LEU A 367 9.67 -21.87 -15.66
CA LEU A 367 10.00 -20.51 -16.10
C LEU A 367 11.51 -20.22 -16.08
N LEU A 368 12.34 -21.12 -15.53
CA LEU A 368 13.81 -20.99 -15.55
C LEU A 368 14.35 -21.20 -16.96
#